data_AF-A0A1G8Q9B5-F1
#
_entry.id   AF-A0A1G8Q9B5-F1
#
_cell.length_a   1.000
_cell.length_b   1.000
_cell.length_c   1.000
_cell.angle_alpha   90.00
_cell.angle_beta   90.00
_cell.angle_gamma   90.00
#
_symmetry.space_group_name_H-M   'P 1'
#
loop_
_entity.id
_entity.type
_entity.pdbx_description
1 polymer ?
#
loop_
_entity_poly.entity_id
_entity_poly.type
_entity_poly.pdbx_seq_one_letter_code
_entity_poly.pdbx_strand_id
1 'polypeptide(L)'
;MIDNIELTRFTLVDVIERKIHFTRTNTIFDKTDFKDNDEGEMLAYNEMLVDVKEMKENEFVNKYLNIIKKLAVQFEDEEFNDKREVEKKSGYNNAIISILKCINPIYEYDLED
;
A
#
# COMPACT_ATOMS: atom_id res chain seq x y z
N MET A 1 8.66 -0.53 -19.47
CA MET A 1 8.73 -1.88 -20.06
C MET A 1 8.84 -2.83 -18.89
N ILE A 2 8.02 -3.87 -18.80
CA ILE A 2 8.16 -4.85 -17.73
C ILE A 2 9.40 -5.69 -18.08
N ASP A 3 10.44 -5.59 -17.26
CA ASP A 3 11.65 -6.37 -17.48
C ASP A 3 11.32 -7.87 -17.43
N ASN A 4 11.81 -8.63 -18.41
CA ASN A 4 11.60 -10.07 -18.51
C ASN A 4 12.57 -10.81 -17.58
N ILE A 5 12.32 -10.69 -16.28
CA ILE A 5 13.11 -11.31 -15.22
C ILE A 5 12.55 -12.68 -14.83
N GLU A 6 13.43 -13.61 -14.45
CA GLU A 6 13.03 -14.90 -13.88
C GLU A 6 12.28 -14.68 -12.57
N LEU A 7 11.18 -15.42 -12.36
CA LEU A 7 10.37 -15.28 -11.15
C LEU A 7 11.11 -15.67 -9.86
N THR A 8 12.16 -16.49 -9.95
CA THR A 8 13.06 -16.80 -8.83
C THR A 8 13.89 -15.60 -8.37
N ARG A 9 13.96 -14.53 -9.17
CA ARG A 9 14.67 -13.29 -8.89
C ARG A 9 13.72 -12.10 -8.75
N PHE A 10 12.41 -12.34 -8.86
CA PHE A 10 11.38 -11.33 -8.69
C PHE A 10 11.22 -11.00 -7.20
N THR A 11 11.30 -9.72 -6.87
CA THR A 11 11.37 -9.23 -5.49
C THR A 11 10.16 -8.39 -5.13
N LEU A 12 10.03 -8.08 -3.83
CA LEU A 12 9.01 -7.16 -3.36
C LEU A 12 9.21 -5.73 -3.92
N VAL A 13 10.45 -5.33 -4.23
CA VAL A 13 10.74 -4.07 -4.94
C VAL A 13 10.06 -4.05 -6.31
N ASP A 14 10.15 -5.14 -7.07
CA ASP A 14 9.51 -5.24 -8.38
C ASP A 14 7.98 -5.16 -8.28
N VAL A 15 7.39 -5.73 -7.22
CA VAL A 15 5.95 -5.62 -6.96
C VAL A 15 5.56 -4.16 -6.73
N ILE A 16 6.26 -3.47 -5.83
CA ILE A 16 5.98 -2.08 -5.47
C ILE A 16 6.17 -1.15 -6.68
N GLU A 17 7.24 -1.32 -7.45
CA GLU A 17 7.49 -0.51 -8.65
C GLU A 17 6.44 -0.74 -9.74
N ARG A 18 5.95 -1.98 -9.92
CA ARG A 18 4.84 -2.27 -10.84
C ARG A 18 3.53 -1.67 -10.37
N LYS A 19 3.26 -1.66 -9.06
CA LYS A 19 2.10 -0.98 -8.47
C LYS A 19 2.16 0.53 -8.73
N ILE A 20 3.28 1.18 -8.42
CA ILE A 20 3.53 2.59 -8.73
C ILE A 20 3.32 2.90 -10.22
N HIS A 21 3.89 2.08 -11.10
CA HIS A 21 3.73 2.26 -12.54
C HIS A 21 2.26 2.16 -12.94
N PHE A 22 1.54 1.14 -12.47
CA PHE A 22 0.13 0.95 -12.77
C PHE A 22 -0.73 2.12 -12.27
N THR A 23 -0.61 2.54 -11.01
CA THR A 23 -1.37 3.68 -10.46
C THR A 23 -1.12 4.94 -11.30
N ARG A 24 0.12 5.16 -11.79
CA ARG A 24 0.43 6.30 -12.65
C ARG A 24 -0.08 6.20 -14.08
N THR A 25 -0.10 5.03 -14.69
CA THR A 25 -0.27 4.91 -16.16
C THR A 25 -1.50 4.14 -16.61
N ASN A 26 -2.26 3.53 -15.70
CA ASN A 26 -3.44 2.78 -16.09
C ASN A 26 -4.47 3.69 -16.78
N THR A 27 -5.21 3.11 -17.72
CA THR A 27 -6.31 3.74 -18.48
C THR A 27 -7.62 2.99 -18.30
N ILE A 28 -7.67 2.10 -17.30
CA ILE A 28 -8.83 1.23 -17.04
C ILE A 28 -9.91 2.01 -16.30
N PHE A 29 -9.50 2.91 -15.40
CA PHE A 29 -10.39 3.73 -14.59
C PHE A 29 -10.16 5.23 -14.88
N ASP A 30 -11.18 6.06 -14.65
CA ASP A 30 -11.02 7.51 -14.74
C ASP A 30 -10.22 8.00 -13.53
N LYS A 31 -9.05 8.60 -13.79
CA LYS A 31 -8.17 9.13 -12.75
C LYS A 31 -8.81 10.21 -11.89
N THR A 32 -9.85 10.87 -12.41
CA THR A 32 -10.58 11.89 -11.66
C THR A 32 -11.40 11.27 -10.52
N ASP A 33 -11.95 10.07 -10.76
CA ASP A 33 -12.78 9.35 -9.79
C ASP A 33 -11.95 8.73 -8.66
N PHE A 34 -10.68 8.40 -8.94
CA PHE A 34 -9.79 7.74 -7.99
C PHE A 34 -8.65 8.64 -7.50
N LYS A 35 -8.66 9.94 -7.84
CA LYS A 35 -7.53 10.84 -7.62
C LYS A 35 -6.99 10.81 -6.19
N ASP A 36 -7.87 10.97 -5.21
CA ASP A 36 -7.48 11.06 -3.81
C ASP A 36 -7.01 9.69 -3.28
N ASN A 37 -7.66 8.60 -3.73
CA ASN A 37 -7.23 7.23 -3.45
C ASN A 37 -5.85 6.92 -4.02
N ASP A 38 -5.62 7.21 -5.31
CA ASP A 38 -4.35 7.06 -6.01
C ASP A 38 -3.24 7.87 -5.33
N GLU A 39 -3.54 9.07 -4.82
CA GLU A 39 -2.58 9.87 -4.04
C GLU A 39 -2.16 9.14 -2.76
N GLY A 40 -3.11 8.50 -2.08
CA GLY A 40 -2.85 7.66 -0.91
C GLY A 40 -2.00 6.44 -1.23
N GLU A 41 -2.37 5.69 -2.28
CA GLU A 41 -1.60 4.54 -2.75
C GLU A 41 -0.16 4.92 -3.09
N MET A 42 0.00 5.99 -3.88
CA MET A 42 1.31 6.49 -4.29
C MET A 42 2.17 6.89 -3.10
N LEU A 43 1.59 7.51 -2.06
CA LEU A 43 2.33 7.84 -0.85
C LEU A 43 2.84 6.57 -0.15
N ALA A 44 1.96 5.61 0.10
CA ALA A 44 2.32 4.34 0.74
C ALA A 44 3.40 3.59 -0.06
N TYR A 45 3.21 3.43 -1.36
CA TYR A 45 4.14 2.69 -2.20
C TYR A 45 5.52 3.35 -2.27
N ASN A 46 5.61 4.68 -2.33
CA ASN A 46 6.91 5.36 -2.32
C ASN A 46 7.64 5.19 -0.97
N GLU A 47 6.92 5.27 0.14
CA GLU A 47 7.50 5.00 1.47
C GLU A 47 7.97 3.54 1.58
N MET A 48 7.13 2.59 1.17
CA MET A 48 7.45 1.16 1.19
C MET A 48 8.64 0.83 0.29
N LEU A 49 8.78 1.51 -0.85
CA LEU A 49 9.89 1.32 -1.77
C LEU A 49 11.23 1.74 -1.17
N VAL A 50 11.24 2.77 -0.32
CA VAL A 50 12.44 3.17 0.43
C VAL A 50 12.71 2.14 1.52
N ASP A 51 11.71 1.87 2.35
CA ASP A 51 11.87 1.00 3.51
C ASP A 51 12.28 -0.43 3.14
N VAL A 52 11.70 -1.01 2.09
CA VAL A 52 12.02 -2.39 1.66
C VAL A 52 13.48 -2.56 1.24
N LYS A 53 14.16 -1.45 0.89
CA LYS A 53 15.58 -1.45 0.50
C LYS A 53 16.51 -1.30 1.72
N GLU A 54 15.99 -0.87 2.86
CA GLU A 54 16.79 -0.50 4.04
C GLU A 54 16.47 -1.35 5.29
N MET A 55 15.26 -1.89 5.40
CA MET A 55 14.75 -2.60 6.58
C MET A 55 14.81 -4.12 6.43
N LYS A 56 14.93 -4.82 7.56
CA LYS A 56 14.66 -6.26 7.60
C LYS A 56 13.15 -6.52 7.54
N GLU A 57 12.77 -7.71 7.09
CA GLU A 57 11.37 -8.13 6.94
C GLU A 57 10.52 -7.84 8.20
N ASN A 58 10.98 -8.26 9.38
CA ASN A 58 10.24 -8.03 10.63
C ASN A 58 10.09 -6.54 10.98
N GLU A 59 11.09 -5.71 10.69
CA GLU A 59 11.03 -4.26 10.96
C GLU A 59 10.04 -3.59 10.03
N PHE A 60 10.10 -3.94 8.74
CA PHE A 60 9.18 -3.49 7.70
C PHE A 60 7.73 -3.86 8.05
N VAL A 61 7.48 -5.15 8.30
CA VAL A 61 6.15 -5.66 8.64
C VAL A 61 5.60 -4.98 9.90
N ASN A 62 6.39 -4.91 10.97
CA ASN A 62 5.94 -4.29 12.22
C ASN A 62 5.62 -2.80 12.06
N LYS A 63 6.43 -2.05 11.29
CA LYS A 63 6.16 -0.63 11.00
C LYS A 63 4.78 -0.49 10.35
N TYR A 64 4.51 -1.26 9.31
CA TYR A 64 3.31 -1.11 8.50
C TYR A 64 2.05 -1.67 9.16
N LEU A 65 2.16 -2.75 9.93
CA LEU A 65 1.06 -3.22 10.78
C LEU A 65 0.67 -2.17 11.83
N ASN A 66 1.65 -1.51 12.45
CA ASN A 66 1.36 -0.44 13.41
C ASN A 66 0.66 0.77 12.75
N ILE A 67 0.96 1.06 11.49
CA ILE A 67 0.30 2.12 10.75
C ILE A 67 -1.15 1.72 10.42
N ILE A 68 -1.39 0.51 9.92
CA ILE A 68 -2.74 0.00 9.66
C ILE A 68 -3.60 0.06 10.93
N LYS A 69 -3.07 -0.43 12.07
CA LYS A 69 -3.78 -0.39 13.35
C LYS A 69 -4.17 1.02 13.78
N LYS A 70 -3.27 1.99 13.59
CA LYS A 70 -3.60 3.40 13.86
C LYS A 70 -4.70 3.89 12.96
N LEU A 71 -4.61 3.65 11.65
CA LEU A 71 -5.63 4.08 10.69
C LEU A 71 -6.99 3.47 10.99
N ALA A 72 -7.05 2.19 11.39
CA ALA A 72 -8.29 1.52 11.79
C ALA A 72 -9.01 2.27 12.93
N VAL A 73 -8.28 2.60 14.01
CA VAL A 73 -8.82 3.41 15.12
C VAL A 73 -9.33 4.77 14.63
N GLN A 74 -8.58 5.46 13.77
CA GLN A 74 -8.99 6.76 13.25
C GLN A 74 -10.25 6.69 12.37
N PHE A 75 -10.46 5.58 11.66
CA PHE A 75 -11.69 5.35 10.90
C PHE A 75 -12.88 5.04 11.81
N GLU A 76 -12.70 4.23 12.85
CA GLU A 76 -13.74 3.91 13.83
C GLU A 76 -14.20 5.13 14.62
N ASP A 77 -13.27 5.98 15.02
CA ASP A 77 -13.53 7.20 15.78
C ASP A 77 -14.11 8.34 14.91
N GLU A 78 -14.36 8.11 13.62
CA GLU A 78 -14.80 9.11 12.64
C GLU A 78 -13.93 10.39 12.67
N GLU A 79 -12.62 10.27 12.92
CA GLU A 79 -11.72 11.43 13.07
C GLU A 79 -11.63 12.27 11.78
N PHE A 80 -12.01 11.69 10.64
CA PHE A 80 -11.95 12.31 9.32
C PHE A 80 -13.31 12.85 8.88
N ASN A 81 -13.44 14.18 8.86
CA ASN A 81 -14.65 14.85 8.39
C ASN A 81 -14.63 15.20 6.88
N ASP A 82 -13.47 15.06 6.22
CA ASP A 82 -13.32 15.32 4.78
C ASP A 82 -13.30 14.01 3.99
N LYS A 83 -14.25 13.84 3.05
CA LYS A 83 -14.35 12.68 2.16
C LYS A 83 -13.06 12.44 1.37
N ARG A 84 -12.36 13.50 0.97
CA ARG A 84 -11.08 13.36 0.24
C ARG A 84 -9.99 12.77 1.12
N GLU A 85 -9.94 13.19 2.38
CA GLU A 85 -8.99 12.66 3.34
C GLU A 85 -9.29 11.19 3.64
N VAL A 86 -10.56 10.83 3.82
CA VAL A 86 -10.99 9.43 3.95
C VAL A 86 -10.52 8.60 2.75
N GLU A 87 -10.79 9.04 1.52
CA GLU A 87 -10.39 8.31 0.31
C GLU A 87 -8.88 8.14 0.20
N LYS A 88 -8.10 9.18 0.52
CA LYS A 88 -6.64 9.13 0.54
C LYS A 88 -6.11 8.18 1.61
N LYS A 89 -6.67 8.19 2.81
CA LYS A 89 -6.28 7.26 3.89
C LYS A 89 -6.65 5.82 3.55
N SER A 90 -7.80 5.60 2.89
CA SER A 90 -8.21 4.28 2.41
C SER A 90 -7.26 3.76 1.34
N GLY A 91 -6.86 4.59 0.36
CA GLY A 91 -5.87 4.23 -0.65
C GLY A 91 -4.52 3.85 -0.03
N TYR A 92 -4.05 4.68 0.92
CA TYR A 92 -2.82 4.42 1.67
C TYR A 92 -2.88 3.08 2.43
N ASN A 93 -3.97 2.83 3.17
CA ASN A 93 -4.17 1.58 3.91
C ASN A 93 -4.19 0.34 2.98
N ASN A 94 -4.96 0.42 1.90
CA ASN A 94 -5.09 -0.66 0.93
C ASN A 94 -3.76 -0.99 0.23
N ALA A 95 -2.97 0.04 -0.08
CA ALA A 95 -1.64 -0.14 -0.65
C ALA A 95 -0.74 -0.92 0.31
N ILE A 96 -0.74 -0.61 1.60
CA ILE A 96 0.04 -1.35 2.60
C ILE A 96 -0.38 -2.82 2.63
N ILE A 97 -1.68 -3.09 2.81
CA ILE A 97 -2.22 -4.46 2.85
C ILE A 97 -1.83 -5.24 1.58
N SER A 98 -1.90 -4.59 0.42
CA SER A 98 -1.58 -5.20 -0.87
C SER A 98 -0.13 -5.69 -0.98
N ILE A 99 0.81 -5.06 -0.27
CA ILE A 99 2.23 -5.45 -0.23
C ILE A 99 2.47 -6.46 0.90
N LEU A 100 1.92 -6.23 2.09
CA LEU A 100 2.10 -7.15 3.21
C LEU A 100 1.59 -8.55 2.86
N LYS A 101 0.45 -8.68 2.17
CA LYS A 101 -0.07 -9.99 1.76
C LYS A 101 0.82 -10.77 0.79
N CYS A 102 1.74 -10.08 0.09
CA CYS A 102 2.77 -10.75 -0.72
C CYS A 102 3.87 -11.38 0.13
N ILE A 103 4.10 -10.88 1.35
CA ILE A 103 5.04 -11.45 2.33
C ILE A 103 4.39 -12.62 3.04
N ASN A 104 3.20 -12.41 3.59
CA ASN A 104 2.40 -13.45 4.23
C ASN A 104 0.91 -13.19 4.00
N PRO A 105 0.15 -14.14 3.40
CA PRO A 105 -1.28 -13.98 3.15
C PRO A 105 -2.11 -13.68 4.39
N ILE A 106 -1.60 -13.99 5.59
CA ILE A 106 -2.29 -13.70 6.85
C ILE A 106 -2.63 -12.20 7.01
N TYR A 107 -1.81 -11.31 6.43
CA TYR A 107 -1.99 -9.86 6.54
C TYR A 107 -3.12 -9.28 5.66
N GLU A 108 -3.83 -10.11 4.89
CA GLU A 108 -5.06 -9.71 4.22
C GLU A 108 -6.27 -9.71 5.16
N TYR A 109 -6.18 -10.43 6.28
CA TYR A 109 -7.26 -10.58 7.24
C TYR A 109 -7.04 -9.68 8.43
N ASP A 110 -8.15 -9.24 9.03
CA ASP A 110 -8.09 -8.60 10.33
C ASP A 110 -7.69 -9.65 11.37
N LEU A 111 -6.54 -9.44 12.00
CA LEU A 111 -6.03 -10.28 13.07
C LEU A 111 -6.30 -9.54 14.37
N GLU A 112 -7.58 -9.31 14.66
CA GLU A 112 -8.03 -8.96 16.00
C GLU A 112 -7.77 -10.16 16.93
N ASP A 113 -6.98 -9.93 17.97
CA ASP A 113 -6.95 -10.72 19.20
C ASP A 113 -7.74 -9.96 20.27
#